data_AF-A0A524MUU1-F1
#
_entry.id   AF-A0A524MUU1-F1
#
_cell.length_a   1.000
_cell.length_b   1.000
_cell.length_c   1.000
_cell.angle_alpha   90.00
_cell.angle_beta   90.00
_cell.angle_gamma   90.00
#
_symmetry.space_group_name_H-M   'P 1'
#
loop_
_entity.id
_entity.type
_entity.pdbx_description
1 polymer ?
#
loop_
_entity_poly.entity_id
_entity_poly.type
_entity_poly.pdbx_seq_one_letter_code
_entity_poly.pdbx_strand_id
1 'polypeptide(L)'
;MLQNIAFGLLTSSVAVTGSARLIVDIAMYFGLFVIVAMALNFQYGNAGIPNMGCAVQVIAGGFTVSAITVRLLFTMVEGAGVELIPWANDFDWVYNNPANVKLANEYIQTHSMFGWSMLLFSLAVSLIMGAIIGWVIALPAIRLRATYLMIVLITMADAAQIFGRNIPAISGGTLGMFIPNVFGWYPGD
;
A
#
# COMPACT_ATOMS: atom_id res chain seq x y z
N MET A 1 16.23 3.19 -42.21
CA MET A 1 16.22 4.21 -41.14
C MET A 1 15.15 3.95 -40.09
N LEU A 2 13.86 3.82 -40.44
CA LEU A 2 12.79 3.46 -39.49
C LEU A 2 13.03 2.16 -38.70
N GLN A 3 13.60 1.15 -39.34
CA GLN A 3 13.87 -0.15 -38.70
C GLN A 3 14.99 -0.09 -37.64
N ASN A 4 16.00 0.76 -37.83
CA ASN A 4 17.06 1.00 -36.85
C ASN A 4 16.58 1.88 -35.68
N ILE A 5 15.61 2.77 -35.92
CA ILE A 5 14.95 3.56 -34.88
C ILE A 5 14.07 2.65 -34.03
N ALA A 6 13.27 1.78 -34.64
CA ALA A 6 12.42 0.82 -33.93
C ALA A 6 13.24 -0.18 -33.09
N PHE A 7 14.34 -0.71 -33.65
CA PHE A 7 15.24 -1.60 -32.92
C PHE A 7 15.97 -0.87 -31.79
N GLY A 8 16.40 0.38 -32.02
CA GLY A 8 17.01 1.24 -30.99
C GLY A 8 16.05 1.68 -29.88
N LEU A 9 14.74 1.74 -30.16
CA LEU A 9 13.72 2.04 -29.16
C LEU A 9 13.42 0.81 -28.28
N LEU A 10 13.38 -0.38 -28.88
CA LEU A 10 13.20 -1.66 -28.18
C LEU A 10 14.41 -2.09 -27.35
N THR A 11 15.63 -1.70 -27.76
CA THR A 11 16.88 -1.95 -27.01
C THR A 11 17.33 -0.78 -26.16
N SER A 12 16.58 0.34 -26.17
CA SER A 12 16.85 1.46 -25.28
C SER A 12 16.77 0.97 -23.83
N SER A 13 17.67 1.45 -22.98
CA SER A 13 17.64 1.18 -21.53
C SER A 13 16.26 1.44 -20.93
N VAL A 14 15.51 2.41 -21.49
CA VAL A 14 14.12 2.72 -21.14
C VAL A 14 13.15 1.56 -21.40
N ALA A 15 13.26 0.86 -22.53
CA ALA A 15 12.40 -0.28 -22.87
C ALA A 15 12.74 -1.54 -22.05
N VAL A 16 14.02 -1.75 -21.74
CA VAL A 16 14.48 -2.85 -20.88
C VAL A 16 14.05 -2.62 -19.42
N THR A 17 14.26 -1.41 -18.89
CA THR A 17 13.77 -1.02 -17.55
C THR A 17 12.24 -1.08 -17.47
N GLY A 18 11.53 -0.67 -18.54
CA GLY A 18 10.07 -0.77 -18.61
C GLY A 18 9.55 -2.20 -18.53
N SER A 19 10.21 -3.13 -19.22
CA SER A 19 9.83 -4.55 -19.26
C SER A 19 10.09 -5.25 -17.91
N ALA A 20 11.21 -4.95 -17.25
CA ALA A 20 11.52 -5.48 -15.91
C ALA A 20 10.52 -4.98 -14.86
N ARG A 21 10.18 -3.68 -14.87
CA ARG A 21 9.17 -3.10 -13.96
C ARG A 21 7.80 -3.73 -14.15
N LEU A 22 7.39 -3.97 -15.38
CA LEU A 22 6.11 -4.62 -15.68
C LEU A 22 6.02 -6.03 -15.07
N ILE A 23 7.11 -6.81 -15.12
CA ILE A 23 7.15 -8.14 -14.49
C ILE A 23 6.98 -8.04 -12.97
N VAL A 24 7.66 -7.06 -12.34
CA VAL A 24 7.56 -6.82 -10.90
C VAL A 24 6.14 -6.38 -10.52
N ASP A 25 5.51 -5.48 -11.29
CA ASP A 25 4.14 -5.03 -11.05
C ASP A 25 3.15 -6.21 -11.15
N ILE A 26 3.27 -7.04 -12.19
CA ILE A 26 2.44 -8.25 -12.34
C ILE A 26 2.67 -9.19 -11.16
N ALA A 27 3.91 -9.44 -10.77
CA ALA A 27 4.24 -10.30 -9.63
C ALA A 27 3.66 -9.75 -8.32
N MET A 28 3.68 -8.42 -8.13
CA MET A 28 3.11 -7.76 -6.97
C MET A 28 1.58 -7.92 -6.91
N TYR A 29 0.88 -7.62 -8.01
CA TYR A 29 -0.58 -7.79 -8.09
C TYR A 29 -0.99 -9.26 -7.93
N PHE A 30 -0.27 -10.17 -8.60
CA PHE A 30 -0.51 -11.61 -8.47
C PHE A 30 -0.29 -12.07 -7.03
N GLY A 31 0.81 -11.67 -6.40
CA GLY A 31 1.10 -11.98 -5.00
C GLY A 31 0.01 -11.49 -4.06
N LEU A 32 -0.47 -10.26 -4.25
CA LEU A 32 -1.57 -9.70 -3.47
C LEU A 32 -2.84 -10.55 -3.61
N PHE A 33 -3.24 -10.89 -4.84
CA PHE A 33 -4.41 -11.74 -5.07
C PHE A 33 -4.25 -13.15 -4.49
N VAL A 34 -3.06 -13.74 -4.58
CA VAL A 34 -2.77 -15.06 -3.99
C VAL A 34 -2.89 -15.01 -2.47
N ILE A 35 -2.35 -13.98 -1.81
CA ILE A 35 -2.48 -13.80 -0.36
C ILE A 35 -3.97 -13.74 0.04
N VAL A 36 -4.77 -12.92 -0.64
CA VAL A 36 -6.21 -12.79 -0.33
C VAL A 36 -6.97 -14.08 -0.62
N ALA A 37 -6.70 -14.75 -1.76
CA ALA A 37 -7.35 -15.99 -2.13
C ALA A 37 -7.02 -17.14 -1.16
N MET A 38 -5.76 -17.26 -0.74
CA MET A 38 -5.35 -18.23 0.28
C MET A 38 -6.03 -17.96 1.62
N ALA A 39 -6.11 -16.70 2.04
CA ALA A 39 -6.80 -16.32 3.28
C ALA A 39 -8.30 -16.65 3.24
N LEU A 40 -8.97 -16.41 2.11
CA LEU A 40 -10.38 -16.76 1.90
C LEU A 40 -10.59 -18.28 1.88
N ASN A 41 -9.73 -19.03 1.18
CA ASN A 41 -9.79 -20.49 1.15
C ASN A 41 -9.58 -21.10 2.54
N PHE A 42 -8.73 -20.53 3.36
CA PHE A 42 -8.54 -20.98 4.74
C PHE A 42 -9.78 -20.74 5.60
N GLN A 43 -10.38 -19.55 5.50
CA GLN A 43 -11.57 -19.17 6.27
C GLN A 43 -12.83 -19.93 5.84
N TYR A 44 -13.11 -19.95 4.53
CA TYR A 44 -14.32 -20.59 4.01
C TYR A 44 -14.14 -22.10 3.85
N GLY A 45 -12.99 -22.53 3.33
CA GLY A 45 -12.73 -23.94 3.03
C GLY A 45 -12.46 -24.79 4.28
N ASN A 46 -11.71 -24.27 5.26
CA ASN A 46 -11.34 -25.05 6.44
C ASN A 46 -12.14 -24.68 7.70
N ALA A 47 -12.42 -23.40 7.93
CA ALA A 47 -13.19 -22.96 9.10
C ALA A 47 -14.71 -22.87 8.86
N GLY A 48 -15.17 -22.99 7.61
CA GLY A 48 -16.59 -22.89 7.25
C GLY A 48 -17.20 -21.50 7.47
N ILE A 49 -16.37 -20.47 7.66
CA ILE A 49 -16.82 -19.09 7.92
C ILE A 49 -16.78 -18.31 6.59
N PRO A 50 -17.93 -17.88 6.06
CA PRO A 50 -17.98 -17.13 4.81
C PRO A 50 -17.62 -15.66 5.02
N ASN A 51 -16.32 -15.36 5.08
CA ASN A 51 -15.81 -13.99 5.17
C ASN A 51 -15.66 -13.35 3.78
N MET A 52 -16.76 -12.89 3.19
CA MET A 52 -16.72 -12.19 1.89
C MET A 52 -16.25 -10.72 1.99
N GLY A 53 -15.89 -10.26 3.19
CA GLY A 53 -15.35 -8.92 3.47
C GLY A 53 -13.87 -8.94 3.85
N CYS A 54 -13.14 -10.01 3.51
CA CYS A 54 -11.69 -10.11 3.77
C CYS A 54 -10.90 -8.92 3.19
N ALA A 55 -11.43 -8.28 2.14
CA ALA A 55 -10.85 -7.07 1.57
C ALA A 55 -10.76 -5.90 2.56
N VAL A 56 -11.65 -5.78 3.55
CA VAL A 56 -11.61 -4.69 4.55
C VAL A 56 -10.31 -4.73 5.34
N GLN A 57 -9.85 -5.94 5.70
CA GLN A 57 -8.63 -6.16 6.49
C GLN A 57 -7.38 -5.77 5.67
N VAL A 58 -7.39 -6.10 4.38
CA VAL A 58 -6.31 -5.75 3.44
C VAL A 58 -6.27 -4.24 3.21
N ILE A 59 -7.43 -3.62 2.99
CA ILE A 59 -7.56 -2.17 2.81
C ILE A 59 -7.11 -1.43 4.07
N ALA A 60 -7.48 -1.90 5.26
CA ALA A 60 -7.02 -1.31 6.52
C ALA A 60 -5.48 -1.33 6.65
N GLY A 61 -4.84 -2.43 6.24
CA GLY A 61 -3.38 -2.51 6.18
C GLY A 61 -2.77 -1.46 5.23
N GLY A 62 -3.36 -1.28 4.05
CA GLY A 62 -2.94 -0.26 3.07
C GLY A 62 -3.11 1.17 3.58
N PHE A 63 -4.27 1.49 4.16
CA PHE A 63 -4.55 2.79 4.78
C PHE A 63 -3.60 3.09 5.93
N THR A 64 -3.19 2.08 6.67
CA THR A 64 -2.21 2.21 7.76
C THR A 64 -0.85 2.63 7.24
N VAL A 65 -0.35 2.00 6.16
CA VAL A 65 0.93 2.41 5.54
C VAL A 65 0.83 3.83 5.01
N SER A 66 -0.21 4.12 4.25
CA SER A 66 -0.43 5.44 3.66
C SER A 66 -0.52 6.54 4.73
N ALA A 67 -1.34 6.34 5.76
CA ALA A 67 -1.61 7.38 6.75
C ALA A 67 -0.52 7.49 7.82
N ILE A 68 -0.05 6.37 8.37
CA ILE A 68 0.81 6.36 9.57
C ILE A 68 2.28 6.26 9.18
N THR A 69 2.63 5.27 8.35
CA THR A 69 4.04 5.03 8.00
C THR A 69 4.63 6.19 7.21
N VAL A 70 3.91 6.73 6.22
CA VAL A 70 4.42 7.87 5.43
C VAL A 70 4.58 9.13 6.29
N ARG A 71 3.64 9.41 7.21
CA ARG A 71 3.75 10.56 8.12
C ARG A 71 4.95 10.41 9.06
N LEU A 72 5.12 9.22 9.66
CA LEU A 72 6.27 8.95 10.51
C LEU A 72 7.59 9.14 9.72
N LEU A 73 7.64 8.62 8.50
CA LEU A 73 8.82 8.75 7.65
C LEU A 73 9.15 10.22 7.38
N PHE A 74 8.17 11.06 7.02
CA PHE A 74 8.40 12.49 6.83
C PHE A 74 8.85 13.19 8.11
N THR A 75 8.24 12.90 9.27
CA THR A 75 8.71 13.48 10.55
C THR A 75 10.16 13.11 10.88
N MET A 76 10.58 11.88 10.57
CA MET A 76 11.94 11.41 10.83
C MET A 76 12.95 12.02 9.86
N VAL A 77 12.57 12.18 8.59
CA VAL A 77 13.40 12.82 7.55
C VAL A 77 13.57 14.31 7.83
N GLU A 78 12.50 14.99 8.24
CA GLU A 78 12.54 16.40 8.67
C GLU A 78 13.40 16.57 9.93
N GLY A 79 13.25 15.68 10.93
CA GLY A 79 14.10 15.66 12.12
C GLY A 79 15.58 15.36 11.84
N ALA A 80 15.89 14.74 10.70
CA ALA A 80 17.26 14.51 10.24
C ALA A 80 17.87 15.70 9.47
N GLY A 81 17.10 16.79 9.29
CA GLY A 81 17.57 18.04 8.67
C GLY A 81 17.29 18.17 7.17
N VAL A 82 16.44 17.31 6.60
CA VAL A 82 15.98 17.46 5.21
C VAL A 82 14.76 18.39 5.19
N GLU A 83 14.88 19.51 4.47
CA GLU A 83 13.76 20.45 4.31
C GLU A 83 12.69 19.86 3.39
N LEU A 84 11.60 19.38 4.00
CA LEU A 84 10.41 18.94 3.28
C LEU A 84 9.46 20.13 3.05
N ILE A 85 8.69 20.06 1.97
CA ILE A 85 7.61 21.02 1.71
C ILE A 85 6.51 20.79 2.76
N PRO A 86 5.85 21.83 3.28
CA PRO A 86 4.79 21.68 4.27
C PRO A 86 3.80 20.59 3.89
N TRP A 87 3.51 19.71 4.84
CA TRP A 87 2.68 18.51 4.65
C TRP A 87 1.63 18.33 5.76
N ALA A 88 1.53 19.31 6.68
CA ALA A 88 0.68 19.23 7.86
C ALA A 88 -0.82 19.44 7.59
N ASN A 89 -1.19 20.18 6.54
CA ASN A 89 -2.58 20.39 6.14
C ASN A 89 -3.06 19.27 5.21
N ASP A 90 -4.37 18.96 5.24
CA ASP A 90 -4.95 17.88 4.44
C ASP A 90 -4.74 18.02 2.92
N PHE A 91 -4.75 19.26 2.39
CA PHE A 91 -4.48 19.50 0.97
C PHE A 91 -3.00 19.37 0.63
N ASP A 92 -2.14 19.97 1.45
CA ASP A 92 -0.68 19.92 1.27
C ASP A 92 -0.14 18.49 1.36
N TRP A 93 -0.74 17.68 2.24
CA TRP A 93 -0.46 16.27 2.42
C TRP A 93 -0.58 15.46 1.13
N VAL A 94 -1.50 15.82 0.23
CA VAL A 94 -1.75 15.09 -1.02
C VAL A 94 -0.98 15.71 -2.19
N TYR A 95 -1.01 17.04 -2.31
CA TYR A 95 -0.38 17.73 -3.45
C TYR A 95 1.15 17.75 -3.38
N ASN A 96 1.72 17.92 -2.19
CA ASN A 96 3.17 17.99 -2.02
C ASN A 96 3.80 16.59 -1.82
N ASN A 97 2.96 15.56 -1.67
CA ASN A 97 3.40 14.18 -1.46
C ASN A 97 4.42 13.69 -2.51
N PRO A 98 4.21 13.86 -3.84
CA PRO A 98 5.16 13.34 -4.82
C PRO A 98 6.55 14.00 -4.69
N ALA A 99 6.59 15.29 -4.39
CA ALA A 99 7.84 16.03 -4.20
C ALA A 99 8.55 15.60 -2.90
N ASN A 100 7.81 15.48 -1.79
CA ASN A 100 8.36 15.03 -0.51
C ASN A 100 8.83 13.57 -0.56
N VAL A 101 8.14 12.70 -1.30
CA VAL A 101 8.56 11.32 -1.54
C VAL A 101 9.89 11.26 -2.29
N LYS A 102 10.09 12.12 -3.29
CA LYS A 102 11.36 12.20 -4.01
C LYS A 102 12.51 12.57 -3.06
N LEU A 103 12.34 13.61 -2.25
CA LEU A 103 13.34 14.05 -1.27
C LEU A 103 13.61 12.97 -0.21
N ALA A 104 12.56 12.30 0.26
CA ALA A 104 12.69 11.18 1.18
C ALA A 104 13.47 9.99 0.57
N ASN A 105 13.28 9.71 -0.72
CA ASN A 105 14.03 8.65 -1.42
C ASN A 105 15.53 8.97 -1.51
N GLU A 106 15.89 10.22 -1.75
CA GLU A 106 17.31 10.67 -1.75
C GLU A 106 17.95 10.47 -0.36
N TYR A 107 17.19 10.70 0.71
CA TYR A 107 17.65 10.40 2.07
C TYR A 107 17.79 8.90 2.34
N ILE A 108 16.81 8.08 1.91
CA ILE A 108 16.84 6.62 2.10
C ILE A 108 18.02 5.99 1.34
N GLN A 109 18.37 6.50 0.16
CA GLN A 109 19.52 6.02 -0.62
C GLN A 109 20.84 6.05 0.15
N THR A 110 21.02 7.05 1.01
CA THR A 110 22.24 7.20 1.82
C THR A 110 22.19 6.43 3.14
N HIS A 111 21.00 6.02 3.60
CA HIS A 111 20.79 5.39 4.91
C HIS A 111 20.03 4.06 4.79
N SER A 112 20.76 2.97 4.51
CA SER A 112 20.18 1.63 4.34
C SER A 112 19.47 1.09 5.58
N MET A 113 20.00 1.38 6.78
CA MET A 113 19.38 0.96 8.05
C MET A 113 18.01 1.60 8.26
N PHE A 114 17.84 2.85 7.81
CA PHE A 114 16.56 3.55 7.90
C PHE A 114 15.50 2.87 7.03
N GLY A 115 15.86 2.46 5.81
CA GLY A 115 14.98 1.67 4.93
C GLY A 115 14.47 0.40 5.63
N TRP A 116 15.35 -0.46 6.12
CA TRP A 116 14.94 -1.68 6.84
C TRP A 116 14.03 -1.41 8.03
N SER A 117 14.32 -0.37 8.81
CA SER A 117 13.49 0.00 9.97
C SER A 117 12.07 0.41 9.56
N MET A 118 11.92 1.18 8.48
CA MET A 118 10.63 1.61 7.96
C MET A 118 9.85 0.43 7.36
N LEU A 119 10.53 -0.52 6.71
CA LEU A 119 9.90 -1.73 6.20
C LEU A 119 9.28 -2.54 7.34
N LEU A 120 10.08 -2.86 8.36
CA LEU A 120 9.64 -3.65 9.51
C LEU A 120 8.53 -2.92 10.30
N PHE A 121 8.66 -1.62 10.46
CA PHE A 121 7.62 -0.80 11.08
C PHE A 121 6.32 -0.87 10.28
N SER A 122 6.36 -0.68 8.96
CA SER A 122 5.16 -0.74 8.11
C SER A 122 4.45 -2.08 8.20
N LEU A 123 5.21 -3.19 8.18
CA LEU A 123 4.67 -4.54 8.34
C LEU A 123 4.04 -4.74 9.72
N ALA A 124 4.71 -4.28 10.78
CA ALA A 124 4.22 -4.42 12.15
C ALA A 124 2.90 -3.65 12.35
N VAL A 125 2.85 -2.37 11.96
CA VAL A 125 1.65 -1.55 12.16
C VAL A 125 0.50 -2.05 11.27
N SER A 126 0.76 -2.41 10.01
CA SER A 126 -0.28 -2.96 9.14
C SER A 126 -0.81 -4.32 9.64
N LEU A 127 0.03 -5.16 10.22
CA LEU A 127 -0.40 -6.42 10.85
C LEU A 127 -1.30 -6.14 12.05
N ILE A 128 -0.90 -5.22 12.94
CA ILE A 128 -1.68 -4.85 14.13
C ILE A 128 -3.04 -4.28 13.71
N MET A 129 -3.06 -3.31 12.79
CA MET A 129 -4.31 -2.69 12.34
C MET A 129 -5.19 -3.67 11.57
N GLY A 130 -4.61 -4.52 10.73
CA GLY A 130 -5.32 -5.59 10.05
C GLY A 130 -5.95 -6.59 11.04
N ALA A 131 -5.22 -6.96 12.10
CA ALA A 131 -5.72 -7.85 13.15
C ALA A 131 -6.85 -7.20 13.97
N ILE A 132 -6.72 -5.93 14.34
CA ILE A 132 -7.76 -5.17 15.05
C ILE A 132 -9.04 -5.13 14.22
N ILE A 133 -8.94 -4.73 12.95
CA ILE A 133 -10.09 -4.65 12.04
C ILE A 133 -10.67 -6.05 11.79
N GLY A 134 -9.84 -7.07 11.61
CA GLY A 134 -10.27 -8.45 11.50
C GLY A 134 -11.06 -8.94 12.72
N TRP A 135 -10.59 -8.59 13.93
CA TRP A 135 -11.29 -8.91 15.17
C TRP A 135 -12.63 -8.17 15.31
N VAL A 136 -12.68 -6.89 14.94
CA VAL A 136 -13.94 -6.10 14.93
C VAL A 136 -14.96 -6.73 13.97
N ILE A 137 -14.51 -7.19 12.80
CA ILE A 137 -15.35 -7.85 11.79
C ILE A 137 -15.81 -9.25 12.24
N ALA A 138 -15.05 -9.92 13.10
CA ALA A 138 -15.46 -11.20 13.66
C ALA A 138 -16.67 -11.09 14.61
N LEU A 139 -16.92 -9.92 15.21
CA LEU A 139 -18.04 -9.70 16.12
C LEU A 139 -19.42 -9.91 15.47
N PRO A 140 -19.76 -9.31 14.31
CA PRO A 140 -21.00 -9.62 13.62
C PRO A 140 -21.03 -11.05 13.08
N ALA A 141 -19.87 -11.65 12.75
CA ALA A 141 -19.79 -13.03 12.24
C ALA A 141 -20.36 -14.08 13.21
N ILE A 142 -20.25 -13.83 14.51
CA ILE A 142 -20.75 -14.74 15.55
C ILE A 142 -22.29 -14.69 15.67
N ARG A 143 -22.93 -13.59 15.23
CA ARG A 143 -24.35 -13.33 15.50
C ARG A 143 -25.28 -13.53 14.29
N LEU A 144 -24.75 -13.65 13.07
CA LEU A 144 -25.55 -13.71 11.84
C LEU A 144 -25.47 -15.09 11.15
N ARG A 145 -26.53 -15.44 10.42
CA ARG A 145 -26.52 -16.61 9.52
C ARG A 145 -25.60 -16.37 8.33
N ALA A 146 -24.97 -17.44 7.83
CA ALA A 146 -23.97 -17.43 6.75
C ALA A 146 -24.30 -16.49 5.57
N THR A 147 -25.50 -16.56 5.00
CA THR A 147 -25.90 -15.73 3.85
C THR A 147 -25.99 -14.24 4.19
N TYR A 148 -26.52 -13.90 5.36
CA TYR A 148 -26.60 -12.51 5.81
C TYR A 148 -25.21 -11.96 6.13
N LEU A 149 -24.35 -12.80 6.72
CA LEU A 149 -22.97 -12.45 7.00
C LEU A 149 -22.22 -12.07 5.72
N MET A 150 -22.33 -12.87 4.66
CA MET A 150 -21.69 -12.57 3.37
C MET A 150 -22.07 -11.18 2.85
N ILE A 151 -23.37 -10.86 2.83
CA ILE A 151 -23.87 -9.58 2.30
C ILE A 151 -23.36 -8.40 3.15
N VAL A 152 -23.40 -8.53 4.47
CA VAL A 152 -22.92 -7.47 5.38
C VAL A 152 -21.42 -7.24 5.20
N LEU A 153 -20.63 -8.30 5.05
CA LEU A 153 -19.18 -8.21 4.91
C LEU A 153 -18.75 -7.63 3.55
N ILE A 154 -19.44 -7.98 2.47
CA ILE A 154 -19.20 -7.38 1.14
C ILE A 154 -19.54 -5.88 1.18
N THR A 155 -20.69 -5.52 1.76
CA THR A 155 -21.10 -4.11 1.84
C THR A 155 -20.17 -3.29 2.75
N MET A 156 -19.61 -3.88 3.81
CA MET A 156 -18.54 -3.26 4.60
C MET A 156 -17.25 -3.06 3.79
N ALA A 157 -16.87 -4.01 2.93
CA ALA A 157 -15.71 -3.85 2.04
C ALA A 157 -15.90 -2.71 1.04
N ASP A 158 -17.11 -2.55 0.51
CA ASP A 158 -17.43 -1.47 -0.41
C ASP A 158 -17.45 -0.11 0.33
N ALA A 159 -18.06 -0.06 1.51
CA ALA A 159 -18.04 1.12 2.38
C ALA A 159 -16.61 1.56 2.75
N ALA A 160 -15.73 0.61 3.07
CA ALA A 160 -14.32 0.89 3.36
C ALA A 160 -13.59 1.57 2.20
N GLN A 161 -13.88 1.17 0.94
CA GLN A 161 -13.32 1.83 -0.24
C GLN A 161 -13.83 3.26 -0.41
N ILE A 162 -15.11 3.50 -0.12
CA ILE A 162 -15.69 4.85 -0.15
C ILE A 162 -14.98 5.76 0.85
N PHE A 163 -14.71 5.28 2.07
CA PHE A 163 -13.94 6.05 3.06
C PHE A 163 -12.54 6.41 2.57
N GLY A 164 -11.81 5.46 1.95
CA GLY A 164 -10.47 5.72 1.42
C GLY A 164 -10.45 6.77 0.31
N ARG A 165 -11.47 6.79 -0.56
CA ARG A 165 -11.58 7.73 -1.68
C ARG A 165 -12.07 9.11 -1.25
N ASN A 166 -12.86 9.19 -0.19
CA ASN A 166 -13.49 10.43 0.24
C ASN A 166 -12.71 11.17 1.34
N ILE A 167 -11.84 10.49 2.08
CA ILE A 167 -11.08 11.09 3.19
C ILE A 167 -9.60 11.25 2.76
N PRO A 168 -9.16 12.47 2.40
CA PRO A 168 -7.80 12.72 1.94
C PRO A 168 -6.74 12.35 3.00
N ALA A 169 -7.05 12.56 4.27
CA ALA A 169 -6.13 12.31 5.38
C ALA A 169 -5.67 10.84 5.51
N ILE A 170 -6.47 9.88 5.00
CA ILE A 170 -6.19 8.44 5.13
C ILE A 170 -5.34 7.95 3.95
N SER A 171 -5.78 8.20 2.72
CA SER A 171 -5.19 7.59 1.52
C SER A 171 -5.00 8.56 0.35
N GLY A 172 -5.06 9.87 0.59
CA GLY A 172 -4.97 10.88 -0.48
C GLY A 172 -6.23 11.01 -1.33
N GLY A 173 -7.34 10.43 -0.89
CA GLY A 173 -8.63 10.52 -1.57
C GLY A 173 -8.58 9.92 -2.97
N THR A 174 -9.05 10.67 -3.97
CA THR A 174 -9.08 10.23 -5.37
C THR A 174 -7.74 10.32 -6.09
N LEU A 175 -6.80 11.11 -5.56
CA LEU A 175 -5.46 11.30 -6.15
C LEU A 175 -4.49 10.19 -5.72
N GLY A 176 -4.80 9.49 -4.63
CA GLY A 176 -3.91 8.51 -4.03
C GLY A 176 -2.70 9.16 -3.36
N MET A 177 -1.79 8.33 -2.87
CA MET A 177 -0.52 8.77 -2.30
C MET A 177 0.64 7.94 -2.81
N PHE A 178 1.78 8.61 -2.98
CA PHE A 178 3.05 7.98 -3.25
C PHE A 178 3.69 7.56 -1.93
N ILE A 179 4.29 6.39 -1.95
CA ILE A 179 4.96 5.80 -0.81
C ILE A 179 6.46 5.81 -1.13
N PRO A 180 7.32 6.33 -0.23
CA PRO A 180 8.77 6.29 -0.40
C PRO A 180 9.27 4.87 -0.63
N ASN A 181 10.27 4.76 -1.50
CA ASN A 181 10.91 3.49 -1.80
C ASN A 181 11.85 3.09 -0.65
N VAL A 182 11.36 2.16 0.15
CA VAL A 182 12.06 1.63 1.32
C VAL A 182 13.34 0.86 0.96
N PHE A 183 13.43 0.37 -0.28
CA PHE A 183 14.59 -0.31 -0.83
C PHE A 183 15.45 0.60 -1.72
N GLY A 184 15.24 1.93 -1.70
CA GLY A 184 15.99 2.86 -2.56
C GLY A 184 17.52 2.82 -2.37
N TRP A 185 18.01 2.33 -1.22
CA TRP A 185 19.43 2.11 -0.96
C TRP A 185 20.04 0.91 -1.70
N TYR A 186 19.22 0.00 -2.22
CA TYR A 186 19.69 -1.19 -2.91
C TYR A 186 20.00 -0.86 -4.38
N PRO A 187 21.23 -1.10 -4.88
CA PRO A 187 21.62 -0.73 -6.25
C PRO A 187 20.92 -1.51 -7.38
N GLY A 188 20.17 -2.56 -7.05
CA GLY A 188 19.52 -3.44 -8.03
C GLY A 188 18.05 -3.12 -8.30
N ASP A 189 17.57 -1.94 -7.90
CA ASP A 189 16.22 -1.42 -8.14
C ASP A 189 16.20 -0.34 -9.25
#